data_AF-A0A855SIR9-F1
#
_entry.id   AF-A0A855SIR9-F1
#
_cell.length_a   1.000
_cell.length_b   1.000
_cell.length_c   1.000
_cell.angle_alpha   90.00
_cell.angle_beta   90.00
_cell.angle_gamma   90.00
#
_symmetry.space_group_name_H-M   'P 1'
#
loop_
_entity.id
_entity.type
_entity.pdbx_description
1 polymer ?
#
loop_
_entity_poly.entity_id
_entity_poly.type
_entity_poly.pdbx_seq_one_letter_code
_entity_poly.pdbx_strand_id
1 'polypeptide(L)'
;MFKLILLLMLGMSKNALAATHCQTAPDSEFKMTISINSEQVKYVIGGRPYLSPRIENHNGSFNLFDTLQGTTIIVRNILVNGTEGILNMIAINMTNSDIIFKEKVPLTCVTVQ
;
A
#
# COMPACT_ATOMS: atom_id res chain seq x y z
N MET A 1 14.33 15.80 -50.26
CA MET A 1 15.47 16.55 -49.66
C MET A 1 14.96 17.16 -48.35
N PHE A 2 15.61 16.81 -47.22
CA PHE A 2 15.37 17.25 -45.83
C PHE A 2 14.01 16.84 -45.19
N LYS A 3 13.92 15.80 -44.34
CA LYS A 3 14.41 15.64 -42.94
C LYS A 3 14.12 16.86 -42.06
N LEU A 4 13.74 16.57 -40.80
CA LEU A 4 13.48 17.47 -39.68
C LEU A 4 12.07 18.12 -39.75
N ILE A 5 11.17 17.94 -38.79
CA ILE A 5 11.37 17.98 -37.34
C ILE A 5 10.38 17.03 -36.65
N LEU A 6 10.93 15.93 -36.12
CA LEU A 6 10.41 15.19 -34.98
C LEU A 6 10.82 15.97 -33.72
N LEU A 7 10.05 16.98 -33.31
CA LEU A 7 10.23 17.60 -31.99
C LEU A 7 8.89 17.69 -31.25
N LEU A 8 8.91 17.05 -30.09
CA LEU A 8 8.25 17.48 -28.86
C LEU A 8 6.72 17.59 -28.88
N MET A 9 6.10 16.43 -28.69
CA MET A 9 5.14 16.31 -27.59
C MET A 9 5.58 15.15 -26.68
N LEU A 10 6.71 15.36 -25.99
CA LEU A 10 6.92 14.86 -24.63
C LEU A 10 5.87 15.53 -23.73
N GLY A 11 4.62 15.16 -23.92
CA GLY A 11 3.47 15.72 -23.25
C GLY A 11 2.99 14.78 -22.16
N MET A 12 3.57 14.96 -20.97
CA MET A 12 3.05 14.48 -19.67
C MET A 12 3.38 13.04 -19.26
N SER A 13 4.67 12.71 -19.12
CA SER A 13 5.10 11.83 -18.03
C SER A 13 5.18 12.64 -16.72
N LYS A 14 4.03 13.10 -16.21
CA LYS A 14 3.96 13.71 -14.87
C LYS A 14 3.15 12.79 -13.97
N ASN A 15 3.87 11.92 -13.27
CA ASN A 15 3.73 11.62 -11.82
C ASN A 15 4.37 10.26 -11.48
N ALA A 16 5.66 10.12 -11.76
CA ALA A 16 6.42 8.91 -11.43
C ALA A 16 7.14 8.98 -10.06
N LEU A 17 6.92 10.00 -9.21
CA LEU A 17 7.93 10.30 -8.17
C LEU A 17 7.43 10.46 -6.73
N ALA A 18 6.16 10.82 -6.49
CA ALA A 18 5.68 10.92 -5.11
C ALA A 18 5.39 9.52 -4.53
N ALA A 19 6.20 9.09 -3.57
CA ALA A 19 5.95 7.89 -2.78
C ALA A 19 5.44 8.29 -1.39
N THR A 20 4.37 7.66 -0.95
CA THR A 20 3.85 7.83 0.41
C THR A 20 4.38 6.70 1.29
N HIS A 21 5.16 7.07 2.30
CA HIS A 21 5.71 6.14 3.29
C HIS A 21 4.90 6.26 4.57
N CYS A 22 4.38 5.15 5.07
CA CYS A 22 3.66 5.09 6.33
C CYS A 22 4.32 4.10 7.30
N GLN A 23 4.18 4.35 8.59
CA GLN A 23 4.58 3.44 9.65
C GLN A 23 3.49 3.38 10.70
N THR A 24 3.27 2.21 11.30
CA THR A 24 2.44 2.05 12.49
C THR A 24 2.86 3.02 13.58
N ALA A 25 1.90 3.60 14.31
CA ALA A 25 2.18 4.57 15.37
C ALA A 25 3.23 4.04 16.38
N PRO A 26 4.04 4.92 17.00
CA PRO A 26 5.13 4.52 17.89
C PRO A 26 4.70 3.63 19.07
N ASP A 27 3.47 3.78 19.53
CA ASP A 27 2.84 3.06 20.63
C ASP A 27 2.08 1.78 20.21
N SER A 28 1.92 1.52 18.90
CA SER A 28 1.22 0.33 18.43
C SER A 28 1.99 -0.96 18.74
N GLU A 29 1.32 -2.01 19.23
CA GLU A 29 1.92 -3.34 19.43
C GLU A 29 2.34 -3.99 18.11
N PHE A 30 1.57 -3.75 17.04
CA PHE A 30 1.87 -4.21 15.70
C PHE A 30 2.81 -3.22 14.99
N LYS A 31 3.97 -3.69 14.54
CA LYS A 31 4.96 -2.87 13.82
C LYS A 31 5.00 -3.19 12.34
N MET A 32 4.69 -2.20 11.51
CA MET A 32 4.73 -2.32 10.05
C MET A 32 5.16 -1.00 9.41
N THR A 33 6.00 -1.10 8.37
CA THR A 33 6.30 0.02 7.46
C THR A 33 5.70 -0.27 6.09
N ILE A 34 5.19 0.77 5.44
CA ILE A 34 4.46 0.70 4.18
C ILE A 34 5.01 1.79 3.26
N SER A 35 5.18 1.49 1.98
CA SER A 35 5.57 2.44 0.94
C SER A 35 4.68 2.24 -0.26
N ILE A 36 3.85 3.23 -0.55
CA ILE A 36 2.90 3.27 -1.66
C ILE A 36 3.57 4.09 -2.78
N ASN A 37 3.82 3.46 -3.92
CA ASN A 37 4.34 4.15 -5.11
C ASN A 37 3.36 4.02 -6.29
N SER A 38 3.76 4.50 -7.47
CA SER A 38 2.89 4.52 -8.65
C SER A 38 2.40 3.14 -9.08
N GLU A 39 3.17 2.07 -8.84
CA GLU A 39 2.95 0.74 -9.42
C GLU A 39 2.56 -0.32 -8.39
N GLN A 40 3.07 -0.22 -7.16
CA GLN A 40 2.98 -1.26 -6.15
C GLN A 40 2.98 -0.67 -4.73
N VAL A 41 2.56 -1.49 -3.77
CA VAL A 41 2.73 -1.20 -2.35
C VAL A 41 3.75 -2.19 -1.78
N LYS A 42 4.83 -1.64 -1.22
CA LYS A 42 5.87 -2.41 -0.51
C LYS A 42 5.63 -2.27 0.98
N TYR A 43 5.84 -3.34 1.75
CA TYR A 43 5.72 -3.26 3.21
C TYR A 43 6.61 -4.26 3.92
N VAL A 44 6.92 -3.97 5.18
CA VAL A 44 7.75 -4.81 6.04
C VAL A 44 7.01 -5.07 7.34
N ILE A 45 6.91 -6.35 7.73
CA ILE A 45 6.33 -6.79 9.01
C ILE A 45 7.35 -7.70 9.68
N GLY A 46 7.75 -7.38 10.92
CA GLY A 46 8.74 -8.18 11.66
C GLY A 46 10.07 -8.37 10.92
N GLY A 47 10.49 -7.38 10.13
CA GLY A 47 11.70 -7.44 9.30
C GLY A 47 11.57 -8.21 7.97
N ARG A 48 10.42 -8.86 7.71
CA ARG A 48 10.17 -9.56 6.45
C ARG A 48 9.51 -8.62 5.42
N PRO A 49 10.07 -8.47 4.21
CA PRO A 49 9.48 -7.64 3.16
C PRO A 49 8.40 -8.39 2.38
N TYR A 50 7.43 -7.62 1.89
CA TYR A 50 6.30 -8.08 1.07
C TYR A 50 6.00 -7.06 -0.03
N LEU A 51 5.34 -7.53 -1.09
CA LEU A 51 4.92 -6.74 -2.24
C LEU A 51 3.46 -7.05 -2.55
N SER A 52 2.66 -6.01 -2.76
CA SER A 52 1.30 -6.11 -3.27
C SER A 52 1.15 -5.23 -4.52
N PRO A 53 0.40 -5.67 -5.54
CA PRO A 53 -0.04 -4.74 -6.58
C PRO A 53 -0.80 -3.56 -5.96
N ARG A 54 -0.72 -2.39 -6.59
CA ARG A 54 -1.49 -1.22 -6.17
C ARG A 54 -2.95 -1.37 -6.62
N ILE A 55 -3.81 -1.79 -5.70
CA ILE A 55 -5.27 -1.83 -5.91
C ILE A 55 -5.88 -0.69 -5.11
N GLU A 56 -6.15 0.41 -5.81
CA GLU A 56 -6.77 1.60 -5.24
C GLU A 56 -8.29 1.55 -5.38
N ASN A 57 -8.99 1.79 -4.27
CA ASN A 57 -10.44 1.85 -4.22
C ASN A 57 -10.93 3.26 -4.59
N HIS A 58 -12.22 3.39 -4.90
CA HIS A 58 -12.86 4.67 -5.24
C HIS A 58 -12.71 5.76 -4.15
N ASN A 59 -12.49 5.36 -2.89
CA ASN A 59 -12.31 6.26 -1.76
C ASN A 59 -10.84 6.63 -1.50
N GLY A 60 -9.92 6.28 -2.40
CA GLY A 60 -8.48 6.55 -2.26
C GLY A 60 -7.74 5.63 -1.29
N SER A 61 -8.38 4.58 -0.76
CA SER A 61 -7.71 3.56 0.04
C SER A 61 -7.07 2.47 -0.82
N PHE A 62 -6.04 1.80 -0.30
CA PHE A 62 -5.28 0.75 -0.97
C PHE A 62 -5.51 -0.59 -0.31
N ASN A 63 -5.87 -1.61 -1.10
CA ASN A 63 -5.93 -2.98 -0.58
C ASN A 63 -4.60 -3.69 -0.76
N LEU A 64 -4.16 -4.39 0.29
CA LEU A 64 -3.04 -5.32 0.27
C LEU A 64 -3.55 -6.73 0.47
N PHE A 65 -3.07 -7.62 -0.38
CA PHE A 65 -3.34 -9.03 -0.27
C PHE A 65 -2.04 -9.77 -0.06
N ASP A 66 -1.90 -10.37 1.11
CA ASP A 66 -0.80 -11.29 1.38
C ASP A 66 -1.31 -12.69 1.12
N THR A 67 -0.60 -13.44 0.28
CA THR A 67 -0.73 -14.90 0.29
C THR A 67 -0.06 -15.42 1.55
N LEU A 68 -0.87 -15.85 2.53
CA LEU A 68 -0.38 -16.56 3.69
C LEU A 68 -0.48 -18.07 3.48
N GLN A 69 0.47 -18.77 4.09
CA GLN A 69 0.60 -20.22 3.99
C GLN A 69 -0.57 -20.90 4.73
N GLY A 70 -1.18 -21.90 4.10
CA GLY A 70 -2.24 -22.73 4.70
C GLY A 70 -3.65 -22.25 4.37
N THR A 71 -4.54 -22.26 5.37
CA THR A 71 -5.98 -21.99 5.22
C THR A 71 -6.40 -20.62 5.74
N THR A 72 -5.49 -19.65 5.85
CA THR A 72 -5.78 -18.31 6.39
C THR A 72 -5.39 -17.23 5.38
N ILE A 73 -6.30 -16.31 5.09
CA ILE A 73 -6.04 -15.10 4.29
C ILE A 73 -5.98 -13.90 5.23
N ILE A 74 -5.00 -13.01 5.04
CA ILE A 74 -5.03 -11.69 5.65
C ILE A 74 -5.28 -10.65 4.56
N VAL A 75 -6.37 -9.89 4.74
CA VAL A 75 -6.72 -8.74 3.91
C VAL A 75 -6.39 -7.49 4.69
N ARG A 76 -5.69 -6.55 4.06
CA ARG A 76 -5.43 -5.24 4.66
C ARG A 76 -5.93 -4.13 3.76
N ASN A 77 -6.43 -3.06 4.37
CA ASN A 77 -6.86 -1.86 3.70
C ASN A 77 -6.20 -0.65 4.35
N ILE A 78 -5.51 0.16 3.56
CA ILE A 78 -4.78 1.35 4.00
C ILE A 78 -5.51 2.58 3.50
N LEU A 79 -5.89 3.48 4.40
CA LEU A 79 -6.34 4.81 4.04
C LEU A 79 -5.32 5.83 4.55
N VAL A 80 -4.83 6.71 3.68
CA VAL A 80 -3.90 7.79 4.04
C VAL A 80 -4.56 9.14 3.81
N ASN A 81 -4.42 10.04 4.77
CA ASN A 81 -4.87 11.42 4.68
C ASN A 81 -3.75 12.36 5.17
N GLY A 82 -2.98 12.91 4.23
CA GLY A 82 -1.85 13.77 4.55
C GLY A 82 -0.75 13.02 5.31
N THR A 83 -0.55 13.38 6.57
CA THR A 83 0.51 12.83 7.44
C THR A 83 0.03 11.69 8.34
N GLU A 84 -1.24 11.30 8.25
CA GLU A 84 -1.84 10.25 9.07
C GLU A 84 -2.51 9.19 8.19
N GLY A 85 -2.68 8.00 8.74
CA GLY A 85 -3.40 6.93 8.06
C GLY A 85 -3.96 5.89 9.00
N ILE A 86 -4.73 4.97 8.44
CA ILE A 86 -5.31 3.83 9.15
C ILE A 86 -5.06 2.59 8.32
N LEU A 87 -4.56 1.55 8.98
CA LEU A 87 -4.47 0.19 8.47
C LEU A 87 -5.59 -0.65 9.10
N ASN A 88 -6.56 -1.07 8.31
CA ASN A 88 -7.55 -2.07 8.71
C ASN A 88 -7.00 -3.45 8.34
N MET A 89 -6.91 -4.36 9.30
CA MET A 89 -6.46 -5.74 9.09
C MET A 89 -7.60 -6.71 9.43
N ILE A 90 -7.80 -7.70 8.57
CA ILE A 90 -8.76 -8.78 8.79
C ILE A 90 -8.07 -10.09 8.42
N ALA A 91 -8.10 -11.06 9.33
CA ALA A 91 -7.73 -12.44 9.02
C ALA A 91 -8.96 -13.32 8.91
N ILE A 92 -9.03 -14.13 7.86
CA ILE A 92 -10.15 -15.00 7.54
C ILE A 92 -9.63 -16.43 7.42
N ASN A 93 -10.27 -17.37 8.11
CA ASN A 93 -10.08 -18.80 7.90
C ASN A 93 -10.84 -19.22 6.64
N MET A 94 -10.14 -19.66 5.62
CA MET A 94 -10.72 -20.08 4.34
C MET A 94 -11.55 -21.36 4.43
N THR A 95 -11.29 -22.22 5.40
CA THR A 95 -11.96 -23.53 5.52
C THR A 95 -13.43 -23.36 5.91
N ASN A 96 -13.71 -22.42 6.80
CA ASN A 96 -15.05 -22.18 7.35
C ASN A 96 -15.55 -20.74 7.15
N SER A 97 -14.75 -19.88 6.51
CA SER A 97 -15.04 -18.46 6.27
C SER A 97 -15.13 -17.59 7.54
N ASP A 98 -14.61 -18.05 8.68
CA ASP A 98 -14.65 -17.30 9.93
C ASP A 98 -13.63 -16.17 9.96
N ILE A 99 -14.01 -15.04 10.56
CA ILE A 99 -13.07 -13.97 10.89
C ILE A 99 -12.29 -14.39 12.15
N ILE A 100 -10.99 -14.59 11.99
CA ILE A 100 -10.08 -14.96 13.09
C ILE A 100 -9.75 -13.74 13.95
N PHE A 101 -9.44 -12.61 13.30
CA PHE A 101 -9.25 -11.35 13.99
C PHE A 101 -9.51 -10.15 13.08
N LYS A 102 -9.80 -9.01 13.70
CA LYS A 102 -9.93 -7.71 13.05
C LYS A 102 -9.27 -6.65 13.91
N GLU A 103 -8.39 -5.87 13.30
CA GLU A 103 -7.64 -4.83 13.99
C GLU A 103 -7.62 -3.55 13.15
N LYS A 104 -7.60 -2.41 13.84
CA LYS A 104 -7.45 -1.08 13.23
C LYS A 104 -6.21 -0.43 13.83
N VAL A 105 -5.19 -0.23 13.01
CA VAL A 105 -3.88 0.26 13.45
C VAL A 105 -3.66 1.68 12.90
N PRO A 106 -3.42 2.69 13.76
CA PRO A 106 -3.07 4.02 13.30
C PRO A 106 -1.68 4.06 12.66
N LEU A 107 -1.54 4.90 11.64
CA LEU A 107 -0.30 5.10 10.88
C LEU A 107 0.12 6.58 10.92
N THR A 108 1.42 6.83 10.95
CA THR A 108 2.03 8.11 10.61
C THR A 108 2.65 8.01 9.22
N CYS A 109 2.41 9.00 8.38
CA CYS A 109 2.79 8.99 6.97
C CYS A 109 3.58 10.24 6.56
N VAL A 110 4.47 10.09 5.57
CA VAL A 110 5.25 11.16 4.94
C VAL A 110 5.25 10.92 3.43
N THR A 111 4.99 11.96 2.65
CA THR A 111 5.13 11.91 1.20
C THR A 111 6.49 12.46 0.80
N VAL A 112 7.25 11.68 0.04
CA VAL A 112 8.56 12.05 -0.50
C VAL A 112 8.41 12.19 -2.01
N GLN A 113 8.87 13.31 -2.58
CA GLN A 113 8.81 13.65 -4.01
C GLN A 113 10.14 13.38 -4.71
#